data_AF-A0A7J6KP06-F1
#
_entry.id   AF-A0A7J6KP06-F1
#
_cell.length_a   1.000
_cell.length_b   1.000
_cell.length_c   1.000
_cell.angle_alpha   90.00
_cell.angle_beta   90.00
_cell.angle_gamma   90.00
#
_symmetry.space_group_name_H-M   'P 1'
#
loop_
_entity.id
_entity.type
_entity.pdbx_description
1 polymer ?
#
loop_
_entity_poly.entity_id
_entity_poly.type
_entity_poly.pdbx_seq_one_letter_code
_entity_poly.pdbx_strand_id
1 'polypeptide(L)'
;MCSPRNDTQHPPPPPDRLRMRSPSDVSSLTLLLRGVPVGVIASKWSLFRGPEANRDTYELSKPVGTLDAFISHSWAGSPLWKQISLLTALYLREGYIAMLAVIIPLSIGVYVLPAYQELASVVVELIGAVATCFGVIYGYRLAKKKSRKMVFLDKCCIPQDDPAAKERGICSISVFLRHSDKLVIFWTADYFSRLWCVFEVASFLRTHSPDAIVLVSTLQSRFCISVTGCEIAVLVTVILTDLVFEKHPLAFYGPLIVLIVLEVIVTLVICLEVMSGFVPAKAKLNQQIESFRVEEAQCTLPEDTRVLRQTIAPWYGSEEQFENSLKTNWPRLGATQIPEWALSRRSLGIHPSTNS
;
A
#
# COMPACT_ATOMS: atom_id res chain seq x y z
N MET A 1 -8.40 73.84 11.25
CA MET A 1 -8.33 72.95 12.43
C MET A 1 -8.21 71.52 11.94
N CYS A 2 -6.99 71.00 11.91
CA CYS A 2 -6.72 69.59 11.69
C CYS A 2 -7.07 68.81 12.96
N SER A 3 -7.82 67.73 12.84
CA SER A 3 -7.82 66.65 13.82
C SER A 3 -7.95 65.31 13.08
N PRO A 4 -6.98 64.38 13.20
CA PRO A 4 -7.01 63.07 12.60
C PRO A 4 -7.39 62.00 13.63
N ARG A 5 -8.10 60.95 13.18
CA ARG A 5 -7.96 59.53 13.59
C ARG A 5 -9.17 58.76 13.12
N ASN A 6 -8.95 57.74 12.30
CA ASN A 6 -9.48 56.43 12.67
C ASN A 6 -8.57 55.34 12.12
N ASP A 7 -7.99 54.62 13.06
CA ASP A 7 -7.08 53.51 12.85
C ASP A 7 -7.79 52.39 12.10
N THR A 8 -7.25 52.03 10.95
CA THR A 8 -7.53 50.76 10.28
C THR A 8 -7.01 49.64 11.17
N GLN A 9 -7.90 49.03 11.96
CA GLN A 9 -7.66 47.74 12.59
C GLN A 9 -7.48 46.69 11.50
N HIS A 10 -6.22 46.39 11.18
CA HIS A 10 -5.88 45.18 10.46
C HIS A 10 -6.27 43.97 11.32
N PRO A 11 -6.95 42.95 10.76
CA PRO A 11 -7.18 41.70 11.47
C PRO A 11 -5.82 41.09 11.85
N PRO A 12 -5.71 40.45 13.03
CA PRO A 12 -4.47 39.81 13.45
C PRO A 12 -4.07 38.77 12.40
N PRO A 13 -2.76 38.62 12.11
CA PRO A 13 -2.29 37.60 11.19
C PRO A 13 -2.75 36.21 11.69
N PRO A 14 -3.19 35.32 10.77
CA PRO A 14 -3.62 33.99 11.16
C PRO A 14 -2.49 33.26 11.90
N PRO A 15 -2.81 32.45 12.92
CA PRO A 15 -1.81 31.74 13.70
C PRO A 15 -0.93 30.88 12.79
N ASP A 16 0.37 30.91 13.08
CA ASP A 16 1.46 30.32 12.31
C ASP A 16 1.39 28.77 12.41
N ARG A 17 0.46 28.13 11.69
CA ARG A 17 -0.05 26.74 11.91
C ARG A 17 1.00 25.62 11.88
N LEU A 18 2.17 25.81 11.23
CA LEU A 18 3.20 24.76 11.08
C LEU A 18 4.59 25.14 11.58
N ARG A 19 4.76 26.33 12.20
CA ARG A 19 6.07 26.72 12.73
C ARG A 19 6.30 26.04 14.07
N MET A 20 7.21 25.05 14.10
CA MET A 20 7.69 24.43 15.33
C MET A 20 8.35 25.50 16.22
N ARG A 21 7.65 25.90 17.28
CA ARG A 21 8.14 26.87 18.26
C ARG A 21 8.79 26.10 19.42
N SER A 22 10.11 25.94 19.39
CA SER A 22 10.93 25.40 20.51
C SER A 22 10.97 23.86 20.72
N PRO A 23 12.04 23.32 21.37
CA PRO A 23 12.21 21.90 21.67
C PRO A 23 11.16 21.30 22.62
N SER A 24 10.54 22.10 23.48
CA SER A 24 9.45 21.67 24.37
C SER A 24 8.17 21.33 23.59
N ASP A 25 7.91 22.03 22.48
CA ASP A 25 6.78 21.73 21.60
C ASP A 25 7.00 20.42 20.84
N VAL A 26 8.24 20.10 20.44
CA VAL A 26 8.53 18.80 19.78
C VAL A 26 8.29 17.63 20.74
N SER A 27 8.63 17.81 22.02
CA SER A 27 8.43 16.79 23.06
C SER A 27 6.94 16.61 23.42
N SER A 28 6.13 17.67 23.32
CA SER A 28 4.67 17.56 23.50
C SER A 28 3.97 16.98 22.27
N LEU A 29 4.51 17.18 21.08
CA LEU A 29 4.00 16.59 19.83
C LEU A 29 4.34 15.10 19.69
N THR A 30 5.48 14.63 20.20
CA THR A 30 5.75 13.18 20.29
C THR A 30 4.81 12.47 21.26
N LEU A 31 4.27 13.16 22.27
CA LEU A 31 3.21 12.60 23.13
C LEU A 31 1.88 12.40 22.38
N LEU A 32 1.67 13.07 21.26
CA LEU A 32 0.51 12.86 20.38
C LEU A 32 0.71 11.68 19.41
N LEU A 33 1.92 11.14 19.31
CA LEU A 33 2.22 10.04 18.39
C LEU A 33 1.49 8.77 18.81
N ARG A 34 0.64 8.26 17.92
CA ARG A 34 -0.07 7.01 18.09
C ARG A 34 0.18 6.07 16.93
N GLY A 35 0.21 4.78 17.24
CA GLY A 35 0.28 3.71 16.26
C GLY A 35 -0.87 2.73 16.47
N VAL A 36 -1.30 2.09 15.39
CA VAL A 36 -2.23 0.96 15.41
C VAL A 36 -1.46 -0.30 15.00
N PRO A 37 -1.68 -1.47 15.63
CA PRO A 37 -1.03 -2.70 15.19
C PRO A 37 -1.47 -3.05 13.76
N VAL A 38 -0.52 -3.35 12.87
CA VAL A 38 -0.82 -3.66 11.47
C VAL A 38 -1.73 -4.88 11.31
N GLY A 39 -1.73 -5.81 12.27
CA GLY A 39 -2.68 -6.91 12.33
C GLY A 39 -4.13 -6.49 12.52
N VAL A 40 -4.37 -5.40 13.25
CA VAL A 40 -5.71 -4.81 13.41
C VAL A 40 -6.18 -4.25 12.07
N ILE A 41 -5.31 -3.51 11.36
CA ILE A 41 -5.61 -3.01 10.00
C ILE A 41 -5.88 -4.18 9.04
N ALA A 42 -5.02 -5.20 9.06
CA ALA A 42 -5.18 -6.40 8.24
C ALA A 42 -6.52 -7.13 8.49
N SER A 43 -7.03 -7.10 9.72
CA SER A 43 -8.31 -7.72 10.07
C SER A 43 -9.56 -6.89 9.74
N LYS A 44 -9.41 -5.59 9.48
CA LYS A 44 -10.54 -4.64 9.34
C LYS A 44 -10.41 -3.78 8.07
N TRP A 45 -10.92 -4.31 6.96
CA TRP A 45 -10.94 -3.61 5.67
C TRP A 45 -11.72 -2.28 5.64
N SER A 46 -12.67 -2.11 6.57
CA SER A 46 -13.45 -0.87 6.71
C SER A 46 -12.61 0.34 7.10
N LEU A 47 -11.39 0.15 7.59
CA LEU A 47 -10.49 1.23 7.96
C LEU A 47 -10.02 2.06 6.76
N PHE A 48 -10.02 1.50 5.55
CA PHE A 48 -9.74 2.26 4.32
C PHE A 48 -11.00 2.88 3.70
N ARG A 49 -12.20 2.68 4.27
CA ARG A 49 -13.44 3.27 3.76
C ARG A 49 -13.66 4.66 4.34
N GLY A 50 -13.44 5.68 3.51
CA GLY A 50 -13.76 7.07 3.82
C GLY A 50 -12.93 7.67 4.98
N PRO A 51 -12.76 9.00 4.99
CA PRO A 51 -11.97 9.69 6.01
C PRO A 51 -12.69 9.77 7.37
N GLU A 52 -14.00 9.56 7.41
CA GLU A 52 -14.79 9.64 8.64
C GLU A 52 -14.39 8.52 9.61
N ALA A 53 -13.90 8.92 10.78
CA ALA A 53 -13.63 8.01 11.88
C ALA A 53 -14.50 8.41 13.07
N ASN A 54 -14.74 7.45 13.95
CA ASN A 54 -15.33 7.68 15.26
C ASN A 54 -14.30 7.35 16.35
N ARG A 55 -14.67 7.66 17.58
CA ARG A 55 -13.92 7.28 18.79
C ARG A 55 -13.45 5.82 18.80
N ASP A 56 -14.29 4.86 18.38
CA ASP A 56 -13.92 3.44 18.35
C ASP A 56 -12.72 3.18 17.43
N THR A 57 -12.65 3.89 16.30
CA THR A 57 -11.55 3.77 15.34
C THR A 57 -10.27 4.37 15.91
N TYR A 58 -10.38 5.48 16.64
CA TYR A 58 -9.24 6.10 17.33
C TYR A 58 -8.70 5.23 18.47
N GLU A 59 -9.58 4.53 19.20
CA GLU A 59 -9.22 3.61 20.28
C GLU A 59 -8.49 2.34 19.81
N LEU A 60 -8.47 2.06 18.50
CA LEU A 60 -7.63 1.00 17.92
C LEU A 60 -6.13 1.34 17.95
N SER A 61 -5.79 2.62 17.99
CA SER A 61 -4.41 3.08 18.13
C SER A 61 -4.05 3.27 19.60
N LYS A 62 -2.75 3.32 19.90
CA LYS A 62 -2.21 3.61 21.24
C LYS A 62 -1.00 4.54 21.15
N PRO A 63 -0.67 5.31 22.20
CA PRO A 63 0.54 6.12 22.23
C PRO A 63 1.79 5.27 22.03
N VAL A 64 2.73 5.75 21.21
CA VAL A 64 4.00 5.09 20.92
C VAL A 64 5.12 6.13 20.77
N GLY A 65 6.36 5.75 21.06
CA GLY A 65 7.53 6.63 20.86
C GLY A 65 8.08 6.61 19.42
N THR A 66 7.82 5.53 18.68
CA THR A 66 8.24 5.32 17.29
C THR A 66 7.23 4.43 16.55
N LEU A 67 7.30 4.44 15.22
CA LEU A 67 6.45 3.65 14.33
C LEU A 67 7.30 2.77 13.41
N ASP A 68 6.87 1.53 13.20
CA ASP A 68 7.47 0.63 12.21
C ASP A 68 7.24 1.11 10.77
N ALA A 69 6.11 1.81 10.52
CA ALA A 69 5.80 2.38 9.22
C ALA A 69 4.72 3.48 9.31
N PHE A 70 4.80 4.43 8.39
CA PHE A 70 3.73 5.38 8.07
C PHE A 70 2.99 4.92 6.81
N ILE A 71 1.67 4.76 6.88
CA ILE A 71 0.86 4.39 5.71
C ILE A 71 0.33 5.65 5.04
N SER A 72 0.87 5.97 3.86
CA SER A 72 0.35 7.01 2.99
C SER A 72 -0.53 6.41 1.89
N HIS A 73 -1.66 7.06 1.61
CA HIS A 73 -2.60 6.60 0.60
C HIS A 73 -3.56 7.72 0.14
N SER A 74 -4.19 7.50 -1.03
CA SER A 74 -5.26 8.39 -1.50
C SER A 74 -6.64 7.91 -1.06
N TRP A 75 -7.43 8.75 -0.39
CA TRP A 75 -8.82 8.43 -0.01
C TRP A 75 -9.75 8.19 -1.21
N ALA A 76 -9.45 8.75 -2.39
CA ALA A 76 -10.24 8.55 -3.61
C ALA A 76 -10.18 7.11 -4.16
N GLY A 77 -9.10 6.37 -3.86
CA GLY A 77 -8.92 5.01 -4.34
C GLY A 77 -9.80 3.97 -3.64
N SER A 78 -10.09 2.86 -4.31
CA SER A 78 -10.88 1.75 -3.77
C SER A 78 -10.33 1.22 -2.44
N PRO A 79 -11.14 1.22 -1.36
CA PRO A 79 -10.76 0.68 -0.05
C PRO A 79 -10.37 -0.80 -0.10
N LEU A 80 -11.11 -1.58 -0.89
CA LEU A 80 -10.90 -3.02 -1.02
C LEU A 80 -9.51 -3.31 -1.60
N TRP A 81 -9.11 -2.59 -2.65
CA TRP A 81 -7.82 -2.82 -3.29
C TRP A 81 -6.65 -2.39 -2.41
N LYS A 82 -6.78 -1.34 -1.59
CA LYS A 82 -5.76 -1.00 -0.58
C LYS A 82 -5.62 -2.10 0.47
N GLN A 83 -6.73 -2.64 0.96
CA GLN A 83 -6.70 -3.74 1.92
C GLN A 83 -6.02 -4.98 1.33
N ILE A 84 -6.44 -5.37 0.13
CA ILE A 84 -5.86 -6.49 -0.60
C ILE A 84 -4.36 -6.28 -0.79
N SER A 85 -3.93 -5.08 -1.21
CA SER A 85 -2.53 -4.74 -1.38
C SER A 85 -1.74 -4.75 -0.09
N LEU A 86 -2.34 -4.33 1.03
CA LEU A 86 -1.74 -4.44 2.35
C LEU A 86 -1.52 -5.92 2.71
N LEU A 87 -2.54 -6.77 2.50
CA LEU A 87 -2.47 -8.19 2.81
C LEU A 87 -1.45 -8.91 1.95
N THR A 88 -1.43 -8.68 0.63
CA THR A 88 -0.44 -9.29 -0.26
C THR A 88 0.97 -8.81 0.02
N ALA A 89 1.17 -7.50 0.26
CA ALA A 89 2.48 -6.95 0.60
C ALA A 89 3.03 -7.51 1.93
N LEU A 90 2.16 -7.76 2.91
CA LEU A 90 2.58 -8.23 4.24
C LEU A 90 2.55 -9.74 4.42
N TYR A 91 1.66 -10.48 3.78
CA TYR A 91 1.38 -11.88 4.14
C TYR A 91 1.54 -12.87 2.98
N LEU A 92 2.08 -12.45 1.83
CA LEU A 92 2.31 -13.40 0.73
C LEU A 92 3.31 -14.50 1.09
N ARG A 93 4.35 -14.18 1.88
CA ARG A 93 5.30 -15.18 2.38
C ARG A 93 4.59 -16.24 3.23
N GLU A 94 3.68 -15.81 4.10
CA GLU A 94 2.86 -16.69 4.94
C GLU A 94 1.90 -17.53 4.08
N GLY A 95 1.36 -16.96 2.99
CA GLY A 95 0.67 -17.68 1.93
C GLY A 95 1.50 -18.82 1.35
N TYR A 96 2.72 -18.54 0.88
CA TYR A 96 3.62 -19.56 0.34
C TYR A 96 4.02 -20.63 1.37
N ILE A 97 4.24 -20.25 2.63
CA ILE A 97 4.51 -21.22 3.70
C ILE A 97 3.30 -22.15 3.90
N ALA A 98 2.08 -21.61 3.92
CA ALA A 98 0.86 -22.42 4.03
C ALA A 98 0.70 -23.36 2.84
N MET A 99 0.97 -22.88 1.63
CA MET A 99 0.98 -23.69 0.41
C MET A 99 1.97 -24.86 0.51
N LEU A 100 3.24 -24.59 0.82
CA LEU A 100 4.28 -25.61 0.90
C LEU A 100 4.01 -26.63 2.02
N ALA A 101 3.48 -26.16 3.15
CA ALA A 101 3.11 -27.03 4.28
C ALA A 101 2.00 -28.03 3.92
N VAL A 102 1.19 -27.75 2.89
CA VAL A 102 0.11 -28.63 2.43
C VAL A 102 0.53 -29.42 1.19
N ILE A 103 1.14 -28.79 0.19
CA ILE A 103 1.56 -29.45 -1.06
C ILE A 103 2.57 -30.56 -0.76
N ILE A 104 3.63 -30.30 0.02
CA ILE A 104 4.73 -31.27 0.19
C ILE A 104 4.22 -32.61 0.76
N PRO A 105 3.48 -32.67 1.89
CA PRO A 105 2.98 -33.94 2.41
C PRO A 105 2.00 -34.63 1.48
N LEU A 106 1.12 -33.87 0.82
CA LEU A 106 0.14 -34.44 -0.10
C LEU A 106 0.80 -35.03 -1.35
N SER A 107 1.78 -34.34 -1.94
CA SER A 107 2.56 -34.85 -3.07
C SER A 107 3.31 -36.13 -2.73
N ILE A 108 3.86 -36.25 -1.52
CA ILE A 108 4.48 -37.50 -1.03
C ILE A 108 3.41 -38.61 -0.94
N GLY A 109 2.23 -38.30 -0.41
CA GLY A 109 1.11 -39.25 -0.34
C GLY A 109 0.68 -39.76 -1.72
N VAL A 110 0.53 -38.85 -2.69
CA VAL A 110 0.20 -39.19 -4.10
C VAL A 110 1.29 -40.03 -4.75
N TYR A 111 2.56 -39.73 -4.48
CA TYR A 111 3.68 -40.50 -5.02
C TYR A 111 3.70 -41.94 -4.48
N VAL A 112 3.38 -42.13 -3.19
CA VAL A 112 3.40 -43.44 -2.52
C VAL A 112 2.13 -44.27 -2.80
N LEU A 113 1.00 -43.64 -3.13
CA LEU A 113 -0.27 -44.29 -3.43
C LEU A 113 -0.55 -44.20 -4.94
N PRO A 114 -0.17 -45.21 -5.75
CA PRO A 114 -0.16 -45.11 -7.21
C PRO A 114 -1.54 -45.05 -7.88
N ALA A 115 -2.63 -45.22 -7.14
CA ALA A 115 -3.97 -45.08 -7.70
C ALA A 115 -4.29 -43.60 -7.94
N TYR A 116 -4.64 -43.23 -9.18
CA TYR A 116 -5.10 -41.89 -9.59
C TYR A 116 -4.06 -40.75 -9.47
N GLN A 117 -2.78 -41.02 -9.77
CA GLN A 117 -1.70 -40.02 -9.65
C GLN A 117 -1.97 -38.70 -10.39
N GLU A 118 -2.54 -38.75 -11.59
CA GLU A 118 -2.83 -37.55 -12.40
C GLU A 118 -3.89 -36.65 -11.74
N LEU A 119 -5.10 -37.16 -11.49
CA LEU A 119 -6.17 -36.41 -10.83
C LEU A 119 -5.74 -35.92 -9.43
N ALA A 120 -5.05 -36.78 -8.68
CA ALA A 120 -4.59 -36.42 -7.35
C ALA A 120 -3.58 -35.27 -7.39
N SER A 121 -2.69 -35.21 -8.40
CA SER A 121 -1.75 -34.10 -8.55
C SER A 121 -2.43 -32.75 -8.75
N VAL A 122 -3.48 -32.69 -9.57
CA VAL A 122 -4.28 -31.48 -9.82
C VAL A 122 -5.03 -31.04 -8.55
N VAL A 123 -5.59 -32.01 -7.81
CA VAL A 123 -6.25 -31.73 -6.52
C VAL A 123 -5.26 -31.16 -5.51
N VAL A 124 -4.03 -31.68 -5.44
CA VAL A 124 -2.99 -31.15 -4.55
C VAL A 124 -2.63 -29.70 -4.91
N GLU A 125 -2.52 -29.39 -6.20
CA GLU A 125 -2.26 -28.03 -6.67
C GLU A 125 -3.39 -27.08 -6.30
N LEU A 126 -4.65 -27.47 -6.51
CA LEU A 126 -5.82 -26.68 -6.11
C LEU A 126 -5.84 -26.41 -4.60
N ILE A 127 -5.59 -27.43 -3.78
CA ILE A 127 -5.51 -27.28 -2.33
C ILE A 127 -4.37 -26.32 -1.96
N GLY A 128 -3.23 -26.41 -2.66
CA GLY A 128 -2.09 -25.49 -2.49
C GLY A 128 -2.43 -24.04 -2.81
N ALA A 129 -3.10 -23.78 -3.94
CA ALA A 129 -3.57 -22.44 -4.32
C ALA A 129 -4.53 -21.87 -3.27
N VAL A 130 -5.50 -22.69 -2.82
CA VAL A 130 -6.43 -22.32 -1.74
C VAL A 130 -5.67 -22.03 -0.44
N ALA A 131 -4.70 -22.88 -0.05
CA ALA A 131 -3.88 -22.67 1.14
C ALA A 131 -3.07 -21.37 1.06
N THR A 132 -2.58 -20.98 -0.13
CA THR A 132 -1.94 -19.68 -0.36
C THR A 132 -2.90 -18.54 -0.04
N CYS A 133 -4.12 -18.56 -0.60
CA CYS A 133 -5.13 -17.54 -0.35
C CYS A 133 -5.46 -17.43 1.15
N PHE A 134 -5.66 -18.56 1.83
CA PHE A 134 -5.88 -18.59 3.28
C PHE A 134 -4.69 -18.01 4.05
N GLY A 135 -3.46 -18.37 3.69
CA GLY A 135 -2.26 -17.85 4.34
C GLY A 135 -2.06 -16.34 4.13
N VAL A 136 -2.48 -15.78 2.99
CA VAL A 136 -2.49 -14.31 2.77
C VAL A 136 -3.57 -13.63 3.61
N ILE A 137 -4.82 -14.11 3.54
CA ILE A 137 -5.97 -13.49 4.21
C ILE A 137 -5.83 -13.57 5.73
N TYR A 138 -5.42 -14.72 6.24
CA TYR A 138 -5.28 -14.98 7.68
C TYR A 138 -3.83 -14.93 8.17
N GLY A 139 -2.89 -14.47 7.33
CA GLY A 139 -1.48 -14.37 7.69
C GLY A 139 -1.23 -13.52 8.92
N TYR A 140 -2.10 -12.54 9.20
CA TYR A 140 -2.03 -11.74 10.42
C TYR A 140 -2.26 -12.54 11.72
N ARG A 141 -2.91 -13.71 11.63
CA ARG A 141 -3.07 -14.63 12.77
C ARG A 141 -1.86 -15.55 12.92
N LEU A 142 -1.22 -15.91 11.80
CA LEU A 142 -0.05 -16.79 11.74
C LEU A 142 1.24 -16.04 12.12
N ALA A 143 1.44 -14.84 11.60
CA ALA A 143 2.62 -14.01 11.81
C ALA A 143 2.45 -12.98 12.94
N LYS A 144 2.12 -13.45 14.15
CA LYS A 144 1.82 -12.59 15.33
C LYS A 144 2.86 -11.49 15.58
N LYS A 145 4.16 -11.76 15.37
CA LYS A 145 5.22 -10.75 15.53
C LYS A 145 5.07 -9.61 14.51
N LYS A 146 4.84 -9.94 13.24
CA LYS A 146 4.63 -8.95 12.17
C LYS A 146 3.36 -8.13 12.42
N SER A 147 2.31 -8.80 12.89
CA SER A 147 1.00 -8.18 13.16
C SER A 147 0.98 -7.25 14.38
N ARG A 148 2.00 -7.32 15.24
CA ARG A 148 2.20 -6.42 16.38
C ARG A 148 2.95 -5.12 16.01
N LYS A 149 3.50 -5.04 14.79
CA LYS A 149 4.16 -3.82 14.32
C LYS A 149 3.21 -2.63 14.37
N MET A 150 3.69 -1.52 14.89
CA MET A 150 2.91 -0.31 15.12
C MET A 150 3.04 0.60 13.91
N VAL A 151 1.93 0.86 13.24
CA VAL A 151 1.92 1.70 12.04
C VAL A 151 1.00 2.91 12.22
N PHE A 152 1.30 3.98 11.51
CA PHE A 152 0.43 5.13 11.45
C PHE A 152 -0.59 4.97 10.32
N LEU A 153 -1.85 5.13 10.66
CA LEU A 153 -2.95 5.33 9.72
C LEU A 153 -3.75 6.52 10.23
N ASP A 154 -3.80 7.58 9.44
CA ASP A 154 -4.45 8.87 9.75
C ASP A 154 -5.80 8.70 10.46
N LYS A 155 -6.67 7.84 9.93
CA LYS A 155 -8.01 7.54 10.47
C LYS A 155 -7.99 6.98 11.90
N CYS A 156 -6.98 6.20 12.25
CA CYS A 156 -6.86 5.56 13.57
C CYS A 156 -6.03 6.40 14.55
N CYS A 157 -5.06 7.17 14.03
CA CYS A 157 -4.03 7.82 14.86
C CYS A 157 -4.32 9.29 15.13
N ILE A 158 -5.17 9.95 14.34
CA ILE A 158 -5.61 11.33 14.58
C ILE A 158 -7.06 11.31 15.10
N PRO A 159 -7.35 11.98 16.24
CA PRO A 159 -8.72 12.14 16.72
C PRO A 159 -9.55 12.88 15.66
N GLN A 160 -10.60 12.25 15.12
CA GLN A 160 -11.44 12.89 14.10
C GLN A 160 -12.62 13.68 14.72
N ASP A 161 -13.04 13.32 15.94
CA ASP A 161 -14.23 13.85 16.60
C ASP A 161 -14.01 15.22 17.27
N ASP A 162 -12.76 15.58 17.57
CA ASP A 162 -12.38 16.88 18.16
C ASP A 162 -11.62 17.72 17.11
N PRO A 163 -12.22 18.81 16.57
CA PRO A 163 -11.57 19.66 15.58
C PRO A 163 -10.22 20.21 16.00
N ALA A 164 -10.05 20.58 17.27
CA ALA A 164 -8.80 21.14 17.76
C ALA A 164 -7.72 20.06 17.91
N ALA A 165 -8.08 18.87 18.37
CA ALA A 165 -7.14 17.74 18.42
C ALA A 165 -6.80 17.21 17.03
N LYS A 166 -7.76 17.23 16.11
CA LYS A 166 -7.56 16.90 14.69
C LYS A 166 -6.54 17.84 14.05
N GLU A 167 -6.73 19.15 14.23
CA GLU A 167 -5.80 20.17 13.73
C GLU A 167 -4.40 19.95 14.30
N ARG A 168 -4.26 19.75 15.62
CA ARG A 168 -2.96 19.41 16.25
C ARG A 168 -2.34 18.16 15.65
N GLY A 169 -3.13 17.11 15.42
CA GLY A 169 -2.65 15.86 14.80
C GLY A 169 -2.17 16.06 13.36
N ILE A 170 -2.91 16.83 12.56
CA ILE A 170 -2.54 17.16 11.17
C ILE A 170 -1.25 18.00 11.14
N CYS A 171 -1.15 19.02 11.99
CA CYS A 171 0.07 19.83 12.10
C CYS A 171 1.29 19.01 12.55
N SER A 172 1.08 17.85 13.17
CA SER A 172 2.13 16.96 13.66
C SER A 172 2.56 15.88 12.67
N ILE A 173 1.96 15.77 11.48
CA ILE A 173 2.26 14.70 10.50
C ILE A 173 3.76 14.64 10.16
N SER A 174 4.41 15.79 9.99
CA SER A 174 5.86 15.82 9.72
C SER A 174 6.71 15.23 10.84
N VAL A 175 6.28 15.40 12.10
CA VAL A 175 6.90 14.77 13.28
C VAL A 175 6.64 13.27 13.27
N PHE A 176 5.41 12.85 12.97
CA PHE A 176 5.06 11.42 12.91
C PHE A 176 5.87 10.68 11.84
N LEU A 177 6.06 11.30 10.66
CA LEU A 177 6.93 10.80 9.60
C LEU A 177 8.38 10.68 10.05
N ARG A 178 8.90 11.68 10.78
CA ARG A 178 10.25 11.64 11.34
C ARG A 178 10.46 10.47 12.32
N HIS A 179 9.41 10.08 13.03
CA HIS A 179 9.41 8.97 14.00
C HIS A 179 8.99 7.62 13.39
N SER A 180 8.92 7.52 12.06
CA SER A 180 8.55 6.29 11.34
C SER A 180 9.74 5.67 10.63
N ASP A 181 9.98 4.38 10.83
CA ASP A 181 11.13 3.68 10.20
C ASP A 181 10.98 3.55 8.67
N LYS A 182 9.74 3.51 8.18
CA LYS A 182 9.40 3.35 6.76
C LYS A 182 8.22 4.23 6.36
N LEU A 183 8.15 4.61 5.09
CA LEU A 183 6.97 5.22 4.48
C LEU A 183 6.40 4.25 3.44
N VAL A 184 5.23 3.68 3.71
CA VAL A 184 4.53 2.74 2.82
C VAL A 184 3.47 3.51 2.05
N ILE A 185 3.64 3.61 0.74
CA ILE A 185 2.78 4.38 -0.15
C ILE A 185 1.91 3.43 -0.97
N PHE A 186 0.61 3.46 -0.74
CA PHE A 186 -0.38 2.85 -1.64
C PHE A 186 -0.63 3.79 -2.82
N TRP A 187 0.17 3.64 -3.87
CA TRP A 187 0.15 4.59 -4.98
C TRP A 187 -0.96 4.26 -5.99
N THR A 188 -1.55 5.34 -6.49
CA THR A 188 -2.49 5.39 -7.61
C THR A 188 -1.99 6.44 -8.61
N ALA A 189 -2.56 6.48 -9.82
CA ALA A 189 -2.11 7.39 -10.88
C ALA A 189 -2.30 8.90 -10.55
N ASP A 190 -2.98 9.22 -9.47
CA ASP A 190 -3.23 10.57 -8.94
C ASP A 190 -2.43 10.84 -7.64
N TYR A 191 -1.54 9.95 -7.21
CA TYR A 191 -0.86 10.12 -5.91
C TYR A 191 -0.04 11.41 -5.83
N PHE A 192 0.78 11.70 -6.84
CA PHE A 192 1.62 12.92 -6.88
C PHE A 192 0.84 14.19 -7.27
N SER A 193 -0.40 14.09 -7.72
CA SER A 193 -1.24 15.28 -7.91
C SER A 193 -1.86 15.79 -6.60
N ARG A 194 -1.59 15.14 -5.45
CA ARG A 194 -2.12 15.51 -4.13
C ARG A 194 -1.01 16.09 -3.27
N LEU A 195 -1.12 17.37 -2.92
CA LEU A 195 -0.05 18.10 -2.25
C LEU A 195 0.24 17.57 -0.83
N TRP A 196 -0.75 17.05 -0.10
CA TRP A 196 -0.51 16.34 1.16
C TRP A 196 0.37 15.09 0.99
N CYS A 197 0.14 14.29 -0.04
CA CYS A 197 0.96 13.12 -0.36
C CYS A 197 2.39 13.52 -0.76
N VAL A 198 2.54 14.62 -1.50
CA VAL A 198 3.84 15.22 -1.85
C VAL A 198 4.57 15.69 -0.59
N PHE A 199 3.85 16.37 0.31
CA PHE A 199 4.39 16.84 1.59
C PHE A 199 4.90 15.67 2.45
N GLU A 200 4.18 14.53 2.49
CA GLU A 200 4.62 13.35 3.22
C GLU A 200 5.94 12.80 2.67
N VAL A 201 6.07 12.72 1.33
CA VAL A 201 7.31 12.30 0.67
C VAL A 201 8.44 13.29 0.96
N ALA A 202 8.19 14.59 0.83
CA ALA A 202 9.16 15.65 1.11
C ALA A 202 9.63 15.63 2.58
N SER A 203 8.70 15.50 3.52
CA SER A 203 9.03 15.46 4.95
C SER A 203 9.84 14.20 5.29
N PHE A 204 9.52 13.06 4.68
CA PHE A 204 10.20 11.80 4.93
C PHE A 204 11.62 11.79 4.35
N LEU A 205 11.79 12.18 3.08
CA LEU A 205 13.09 12.22 2.39
C LEU A 205 14.09 13.19 3.04
N ARG A 206 13.62 14.19 3.80
CA ARG A 206 14.50 15.08 4.56
C ARG A 206 15.24 14.36 5.70
N THR A 207 14.64 13.31 6.24
CA THR A 207 15.10 12.66 7.48
C THR A 207 15.51 11.20 7.27
N HIS A 208 15.16 10.60 6.13
CA HIS A 208 15.35 9.19 5.84
C HIS A 208 15.98 8.96 4.48
N SER A 209 16.61 7.79 4.32
CA SER A 209 17.05 7.31 3.01
C SER A 209 15.85 7.05 2.09
N PRO A 210 15.98 7.32 0.77
CA PRO A 210 14.97 6.93 -0.22
C PRO A 210 14.60 5.44 -0.18
N ASP A 211 15.52 4.57 0.26
CA ASP A 211 15.29 3.13 0.33
C ASP A 211 14.28 2.72 1.41
N ALA A 212 13.95 3.63 2.34
CA ALA A 212 12.95 3.41 3.38
C ALA A 212 11.51 3.72 2.92
N ILE A 213 11.33 4.26 1.71
CA ILE A 213 10.02 4.40 1.07
C ILE A 213 9.69 3.10 0.34
N VAL A 214 8.50 2.56 0.54
CA VAL A 214 8.00 1.33 -0.09
C VAL A 214 6.75 1.67 -0.91
N LEU A 215 6.83 1.49 -2.22
CA LEU A 215 5.70 1.72 -3.13
C LEU A 215 4.90 0.43 -3.33
N VAL A 216 3.62 0.43 -2.93
CA VAL A 216 2.70 -0.70 -3.11
C VAL A 216 1.63 -0.33 -4.14
N SER A 217 1.61 -1.04 -5.27
CA SER A 217 0.62 -0.82 -6.33
C SER A 217 -0.67 -1.56 -6.06
N THR A 218 -1.79 -0.83 -6.05
CA THR A 218 -3.13 -1.44 -5.98
C THR A 218 -3.48 -2.23 -7.24
N LEU A 219 -2.94 -1.82 -8.40
CA LEU A 219 -3.17 -2.51 -9.68
C LEU A 219 -2.39 -3.82 -9.77
N GLN A 220 -1.17 -3.88 -9.24
CA GLN A 220 -0.40 -5.13 -9.19
C GLN A 220 -1.13 -6.20 -8.36
N SER A 221 -1.77 -5.81 -7.25
CA SER A 221 -2.52 -6.77 -6.45
C SER A 221 -3.79 -7.26 -7.15
N ARG A 222 -4.43 -6.41 -7.97
CA ARG A 222 -5.52 -6.82 -8.87
C ARG A 222 -5.03 -7.89 -9.85
N PHE A 223 -3.89 -7.65 -10.50
CA PHE A 223 -3.27 -8.61 -11.42
C PHE A 223 -3.04 -9.96 -10.76
N CYS A 224 -2.34 -9.98 -9.63
CA CYS A 224 -2.02 -11.24 -8.94
C CYS A 224 -3.28 -12.03 -8.58
N ILE A 225 -4.32 -11.37 -8.03
CA ILE A 225 -5.56 -12.07 -7.67
C ILE A 225 -6.33 -12.55 -8.89
N SER A 226 -6.39 -11.76 -9.96
CA SER A 226 -7.02 -12.15 -11.20
C SER A 226 -6.36 -13.39 -11.80
N VAL A 227 -5.03 -13.43 -11.85
CA VAL A 227 -4.26 -14.58 -12.36
C VAL A 227 -4.49 -15.82 -11.49
N THR A 228 -4.38 -15.69 -10.17
CA THR A 228 -4.65 -16.80 -9.24
C THR A 228 -6.10 -17.29 -9.34
N GLY A 229 -7.06 -16.39 -9.56
CA GLY A 229 -8.46 -16.77 -9.77
C GLY A 229 -8.67 -17.57 -11.05
N CYS A 230 -8.00 -17.19 -12.14
CA CYS A 230 -8.05 -17.93 -13.41
C CYS A 230 -7.38 -19.31 -13.27
N GLU A 231 -6.24 -19.39 -12.60
CA GLU A 231 -5.54 -20.64 -12.31
C GLU A 231 -6.44 -21.61 -11.52
N ILE A 232 -7.07 -21.14 -10.44
CA ILE A 232 -8.02 -21.94 -9.66
C ILE A 232 -9.19 -22.43 -10.53
N ALA A 233 -9.74 -21.57 -11.40
CA ALA A 233 -10.84 -21.95 -12.28
C ALA A 233 -10.44 -23.08 -13.24
N VAL A 234 -9.27 -22.98 -13.87
CA VAL A 234 -8.73 -24.02 -14.76
C VAL A 234 -8.53 -25.34 -14.01
N LEU A 235 -7.94 -25.31 -12.81
CA LEU A 235 -7.74 -26.50 -11.98
C LEU A 235 -9.07 -27.18 -11.63
N VAL A 236 -10.10 -26.40 -11.26
CA VAL A 236 -11.44 -26.92 -10.99
C VAL A 236 -12.04 -27.57 -12.24
N THR A 237 -11.91 -26.92 -13.40
CA THR A 237 -12.43 -27.46 -14.66
C THR A 237 -11.74 -28.75 -15.06
N VAL A 238 -10.42 -28.89 -14.88
CA VAL A 238 -9.69 -30.14 -15.11
C VAL A 238 -10.15 -31.26 -14.16
N ILE A 239 -10.44 -30.96 -12.90
CA ILE A 239 -10.98 -31.95 -11.95
C ILE A 239 -12.39 -32.40 -12.36
N LEU A 240 -13.28 -31.45 -12.66
CA LEU A 240 -14.66 -31.76 -13.09
C LEU A 240 -14.67 -32.54 -14.40
N THR A 241 -13.75 -32.20 -15.30
CA THR A 241 -13.49 -32.91 -16.54
C THR A 241 -13.24 -34.39 -16.28
N ASP A 242 -12.21 -34.72 -15.50
CA ASP A 242 -11.77 -36.10 -15.25
C ASP A 242 -12.90 -36.95 -14.64
N LEU A 243 -13.65 -36.39 -13.69
CA LEU A 243 -14.79 -37.03 -13.05
C LEU A 243 -15.96 -37.34 -14.01
N VAL A 244 -16.11 -36.56 -15.09
CA VAL A 244 -17.12 -36.78 -16.13
C VAL A 244 -16.61 -37.78 -17.17
N PHE A 245 -15.33 -37.70 -17.55
CA PHE A 245 -14.69 -38.60 -18.53
C PHE A 245 -14.80 -40.08 -18.14
N GLU A 246 -14.69 -40.40 -16.84
CA GLU A 246 -14.78 -41.79 -16.37
C GLU A 246 -16.14 -42.45 -16.69
N LYS A 247 -17.20 -41.66 -16.89
CA LYS A 247 -18.59 -42.15 -16.92
C LYS A 247 -19.30 -41.99 -18.27
N HIS A 248 -18.71 -41.28 -19.24
CA HIS A 248 -19.43 -40.84 -20.44
C HIS A 248 -18.67 -41.09 -21.76
N PRO A 249 -19.39 -41.36 -22.87
CA PRO A 249 -18.77 -41.61 -24.18
C PRO A 249 -18.23 -40.34 -24.85
N LEU A 250 -17.39 -40.53 -25.89
CA LEU A 250 -16.67 -39.47 -26.63
C LEU A 250 -17.51 -38.26 -27.10
N ALA A 251 -18.79 -38.48 -27.37
CA ALA A 251 -19.70 -37.42 -27.81
C ALA A 251 -19.93 -36.31 -26.75
N PHE A 252 -19.64 -36.56 -25.48
CA PHE A 252 -19.80 -35.58 -24.39
C PHE A 252 -18.64 -34.58 -24.27
N TYR A 253 -17.56 -34.72 -25.06
CA TYR A 253 -16.35 -33.90 -24.91
C TYR A 253 -16.35 -32.58 -25.67
N GLY A 254 -17.24 -32.42 -26.66
CA GLY A 254 -17.39 -31.15 -27.39
C GLY A 254 -17.61 -29.95 -26.46
N PRO A 255 -18.61 -29.97 -25.57
CA PRO A 255 -18.86 -28.90 -24.60
C PRO A 255 -17.68 -28.58 -23.69
N LEU A 256 -16.88 -29.59 -23.35
CA LEU A 256 -15.75 -29.41 -22.44
C LEU A 256 -14.55 -28.73 -23.11
N ILE A 257 -14.21 -29.15 -24.33
CA ILE A 257 -13.16 -28.47 -25.11
C ILE A 257 -13.55 -27.00 -25.29
N VAL A 258 -14.84 -26.72 -25.54
CA VAL A 258 -15.36 -25.36 -25.61
C VAL A 258 -15.19 -24.61 -24.28
N LEU A 259 -15.44 -25.25 -23.14
CA LEU A 259 -15.24 -24.63 -21.81
C LEU A 259 -13.77 -24.27 -21.57
N ILE A 260 -12.83 -25.20 -21.81
CA ILE A 260 -11.39 -24.94 -21.63
C ILE A 260 -10.92 -23.81 -22.55
N VAL A 261 -11.35 -23.80 -23.81
CA VAL A 261 -11.03 -22.72 -24.75
C VAL A 261 -11.61 -21.39 -24.26
N LEU A 262 -12.84 -21.38 -23.75
CA LEU A 262 -13.46 -20.17 -23.18
C LEU A 262 -12.69 -19.66 -21.96
N GLU A 263 -12.23 -20.54 -21.07
CA GLU A 263 -11.43 -20.16 -19.90
C GLU A 263 -10.09 -19.56 -20.29
N VAL A 264 -9.40 -20.12 -21.28
CA VAL A 264 -8.16 -19.53 -21.82
C VAL A 264 -8.44 -18.15 -22.40
N ILE A 265 -9.52 -17.98 -23.17
CA ILE A 265 -9.92 -16.68 -23.74
C ILE A 265 -10.22 -15.68 -22.62
N VAL A 266 -10.99 -16.07 -21.60
CA VAL A 266 -11.33 -15.22 -20.45
C VAL A 266 -10.06 -14.82 -19.68
N THR A 267 -9.16 -15.77 -19.44
CA THR A 267 -7.87 -15.53 -18.77
C THR A 267 -7.03 -14.54 -19.56
N LEU A 268 -6.94 -14.71 -20.88
CA LEU A 268 -6.23 -13.77 -21.76
C LEU A 268 -6.86 -12.38 -21.73
N VAL A 269 -8.19 -12.28 -21.81
CA VAL A 269 -8.91 -11.00 -21.74
C VAL A 269 -8.66 -10.30 -20.40
N ILE A 270 -8.73 -11.02 -19.28
CA ILE A 270 -8.47 -10.47 -17.95
C ILE A 270 -7.00 -10.02 -17.82
N CYS A 271 -6.05 -10.84 -18.27
CA CYS A 271 -4.63 -10.48 -18.28
C CYS A 271 -4.38 -9.24 -19.14
N LEU A 272 -5.00 -9.15 -20.32
CA LEU A 272 -4.89 -8.00 -21.20
C LEU A 272 -5.54 -6.74 -20.60
N GLU A 273 -6.73 -6.83 -19.99
CA GLU A 273 -7.38 -5.71 -19.30
C GLU A 273 -6.48 -5.18 -18.17
N VAL A 274 -5.99 -6.07 -17.31
CA VAL A 274 -5.16 -5.62 -16.19
C VAL A 274 -3.81 -5.08 -16.66
N MET A 275 -3.16 -5.72 -17.64
CA MET A 275 -1.89 -5.24 -18.20
C MET A 275 -2.05 -3.91 -18.93
N SER A 276 -3.13 -3.74 -19.70
CA SER A 276 -3.46 -2.48 -20.38
C SER A 276 -3.81 -1.35 -19.41
N GLY A 277 -4.24 -1.65 -18.18
CA GLY A 277 -4.35 -0.66 -17.10
C GLY A 277 -3.03 -0.41 -16.37
N PHE A 278 -2.30 -1.48 -16.02
CA PHE A 278 -1.10 -1.41 -15.18
C PHE A 278 0.09 -0.77 -15.88
N VAL A 279 0.38 -1.17 -17.12
CA VAL A 279 1.55 -0.69 -17.86
C VAL A 279 1.45 0.83 -18.11
N PRO A 280 0.33 1.37 -18.65
CA PRO A 280 0.18 2.81 -18.80
C PRO A 280 0.13 3.55 -17.46
N ALA A 281 -0.47 2.98 -16.41
CA ALA A 281 -0.45 3.62 -15.09
C ALA A 281 0.97 3.75 -14.53
N LYS A 282 1.82 2.73 -14.72
CA LYS A 282 3.23 2.78 -14.32
C LYS A 282 4.03 3.76 -15.19
N ALA A 283 3.81 3.76 -16.50
CA ALA A 283 4.43 4.73 -17.41
C ALA A 283 4.02 6.17 -17.06
N LYS A 284 2.73 6.39 -16.80
CA LYS A 284 2.18 7.68 -16.36
C LYS A 284 2.78 8.13 -15.03
N LEU A 285 2.96 7.21 -14.07
CA LEU A 285 3.61 7.53 -12.80
C LEU A 285 5.05 8.01 -13.02
N ASN A 286 5.82 7.31 -13.87
CA ASN A 286 7.19 7.73 -14.20
C ASN A 286 7.20 9.09 -14.92
N GLN A 287 6.33 9.28 -15.90
CA GLN A 287 6.19 10.55 -16.62
C GLN A 287 5.80 11.70 -15.68
N GLN A 288 4.85 11.46 -14.77
CA GLN A 288 4.43 12.43 -13.76
C GLN A 288 5.59 12.85 -12.88
N ILE A 289 6.53 11.95 -12.57
CA ILE A 289 7.72 12.29 -11.78
C ILE A 289 8.72 13.09 -12.60
N GLU A 290 8.97 12.73 -13.86
CA GLU A 290 9.90 13.47 -14.73
C GLU A 290 9.50 14.94 -14.90
N SER A 291 8.21 15.19 -15.15
CA SER A 291 7.65 16.54 -15.28
C SER A 291 7.10 17.09 -13.98
N PHE A 292 7.34 16.45 -12.83
CA PHE A 292 6.71 16.82 -11.56
C PHE A 292 7.02 18.27 -11.20
N ARG A 293 5.96 19.02 -10.87
CA ARG A 293 6.00 20.36 -10.28
C ARG A 293 5.18 20.38 -9.00
N VAL A 294 5.73 20.92 -7.92
CA VAL A 294 5.01 21.09 -6.64
C VAL A 294 3.79 21.99 -6.82
N GLU A 295 3.91 22.98 -7.70
CA GLU A 295 2.86 23.97 -7.97
C GLU A 295 1.58 23.36 -8.55
N GLU A 296 1.71 22.24 -9.28
CA GLU A 296 0.59 21.53 -9.91
C GLU A 296 -0.15 20.61 -8.94
N ALA A 297 0.44 20.31 -7.79
CA ALA A 297 -0.17 19.45 -6.78
C ALA A 297 -1.31 20.17 -6.06
N GLN A 298 -2.45 19.48 -5.95
CA GLN A 298 -3.70 20.04 -5.47
C GLN A 298 -3.98 19.66 -4.01
N CYS A 299 -4.63 20.56 -3.28
CA CYS A 299 -5.21 20.31 -1.97
C CYS A 299 -6.71 20.58 -2.01
N THR A 300 -7.49 19.84 -1.21
CA THR A 300 -8.93 20.08 -1.06
C THR A 300 -9.20 21.43 -0.41
N LEU A 301 -8.35 21.85 0.53
CA LEU A 301 -8.43 23.15 1.20
C LEU A 301 -7.35 24.08 0.64
N PRO A 302 -7.73 25.22 0.01
CA PRO A 302 -6.76 26.17 -0.53
C PRO A 302 -5.80 26.76 0.52
N GLU A 303 -6.24 26.86 1.78
CA GLU A 303 -5.40 27.32 2.89
C GLU A 303 -4.18 26.40 3.11
N ASP A 304 -4.38 25.09 3.02
CA ASP A 304 -3.31 24.09 3.18
C ASP A 304 -2.27 24.24 2.07
N THR A 305 -2.69 24.59 0.85
CA THR A 305 -1.78 24.75 -0.29
C THR A 305 -0.66 25.72 0.02
N ARG A 306 -1.00 26.92 0.53
CA ARG A 306 0.00 27.94 0.86
C ARG A 306 0.92 27.46 1.98
N VAL A 307 0.33 26.88 3.03
CA VAL A 307 1.06 26.47 4.24
C VAL A 307 2.04 25.33 3.95
N LEU A 308 1.63 24.31 3.18
CA LEU A 308 2.48 23.18 2.81
C LEU A 308 3.62 23.61 1.89
N ARG A 309 3.35 24.44 0.88
CA ARG A 309 4.36 25.00 -0.03
C ARG A 309 5.41 25.85 0.69
N GLN A 310 4.95 26.74 1.59
CA GLN A 310 5.81 27.53 2.46
C GLN A 310 6.60 26.70 3.47
N THR A 311 6.25 25.43 3.66
CA THR A 311 6.98 24.49 4.50
C THR A 311 7.99 23.67 3.71
N ILE A 312 7.63 23.20 2.50
CA ILE A 312 8.51 22.42 1.61
C ILE A 312 9.68 23.26 1.11
N ALA A 313 9.43 24.49 0.62
CA ALA A 313 10.47 25.29 0.00
C ALA A 313 11.66 25.58 0.95
N PRO A 314 11.46 26.01 2.22
CA PRO A 314 12.58 26.21 3.14
C PRO A 314 13.32 24.93 3.52
N TRP A 315 12.66 23.77 3.49
CA TRP A 315 13.31 22.49 3.81
C TRP A 315 14.35 22.06 2.79
N TYR A 316 14.14 22.40 1.54
CA TYR A 316 15.02 22.04 0.42
C TYR A 316 15.81 23.21 -0.14
N GLY A 317 15.45 24.45 0.22
CA GLY A 317 15.97 25.72 -0.29
C GLY A 317 15.06 26.34 -1.35
N SER A 318 14.42 25.52 -2.19
CA SER A 318 13.32 25.90 -3.08
C SER A 318 12.42 24.69 -3.40
N GLU A 319 11.24 24.94 -3.98
CA GLU A 319 10.38 23.86 -4.50
C GLU A 319 11.09 23.09 -5.64
N GLU A 320 11.79 23.80 -6.51
CA GLU A 320 12.57 23.20 -7.60
C GLU A 320 13.68 22.27 -7.10
N GLN A 321 14.35 22.63 -6.00
CA GLN A 321 15.37 21.78 -5.39
C GLN A 321 14.77 20.49 -4.82
N PHE A 322 13.56 20.55 -4.24
CA PHE A 322 12.83 19.35 -3.86
C PHE A 322 12.43 18.51 -5.08
N GLU A 323 11.90 19.12 -6.14
CA GLU A 323 11.53 18.43 -7.39
C GLU A 323 12.72 17.68 -7.97
N ASN A 324 13.88 18.34 -8.05
CA ASN A 324 15.13 17.72 -8.52
C ASN A 324 15.56 16.58 -7.60
N SER A 325 15.49 16.77 -6.28
CA SER A 325 15.79 15.71 -5.31
C SER A 325 14.88 14.49 -5.49
N LEU A 326 13.58 14.70 -5.68
CA LEU A 326 12.62 13.62 -5.92
C LEU A 326 12.94 12.87 -7.22
N LYS A 327 13.21 13.60 -8.32
CA LYS A 327 13.57 13.03 -9.64
C LYS A 327 14.87 12.22 -9.56
N THR A 328 15.91 12.74 -8.93
CA THR A 328 17.19 12.04 -8.75
C THR A 328 17.04 10.77 -7.92
N ASN A 329 16.18 10.77 -6.90
CA ASN A 329 15.96 9.61 -6.05
C ASN A 329 14.90 8.64 -6.60
N TRP A 330 14.14 9.02 -7.63
CA TRP A 330 13.07 8.21 -8.20
C TRP A 330 13.48 6.80 -8.63
N PRO A 331 14.64 6.57 -9.28
CA PRO A 331 15.06 5.21 -9.63
C PRO A 331 15.21 4.28 -8.41
N ARG A 332 15.66 4.83 -7.27
CA ARG A 332 15.79 4.08 -6.01
C ARG A 332 14.42 3.80 -5.40
N LEU A 333 13.51 4.79 -5.45
CA LEU A 333 12.13 4.65 -5.00
C LEU A 333 11.36 3.61 -5.84
N GLY A 334 11.51 3.65 -7.16
CA GLY A 334 10.90 2.71 -8.10
C GLY A 334 11.40 1.27 -7.92
N ALA A 335 12.66 1.08 -7.53
CA ALA A 335 13.21 -0.24 -7.20
C ALA A 335 12.54 -0.91 -5.99
N THR A 336 11.87 -0.14 -5.12
CA THR A 336 11.12 -0.67 -3.96
C THR A 336 9.73 -1.22 -4.31
N GLN A 337 9.29 -1.06 -5.57
CA GLN A 337 8.06 -1.69 -6.08
C GLN A 337 8.19 -3.21 -6.24
N ILE A 338 9.41 -3.75 -6.16
CA ILE A 338 9.66 -5.18 -6.20
C ILE A 338 9.50 -5.69 -4.76
N PRO A 339 8.49 -6.55 -4.49
CA PRO A 339 8.34 -7.13 -3.16
C PRO A 339 9.63 -7.81 -2.71
N GLU A 340 9.99 -7.74 -1.43
CA GLU A 340 11.22 -8.37 -0.90
C GLU A 340 11.33 -9.88 -1.23
N TRP A 341 10.21 -10.55 -1.52
CA TRP A 341 10.12 -11.95 -1.92
C TRP A 341 10.28 -12.20 -3.44
N ALA A 342 10.11 -11.18 -4.28
CA ALA A 342 10.37 -11.29 -5.71
C ALA A 342 11.88 -11.24 -5.92
N LEU A 343 12.52 -12.42 -5.84
CA LEU A 343 13.95 -12.70 -5.99
C LEU A 343 14.83 -11.66 -5.28
N SER A 344 15.25 -12.00 -4.06
CA SER A 344 16.13 -11.21 -3.18
C SER A 344 17.01 -10.20 -3.92
N ARG A 345 17.17 -8.97 -3.42
CA ARG A 345 18.14 -8.00 -4.00
C ARG A 345 19.53 -8.59 -4.28
N ARG A 346 19.92 -9.68 -3.58
CA ARG A 346 21.13 -10.47 -3.84
C ARG A 346 21.15 -11.21 -5.18
N SER A 347 20.01 -11.72 -5.66
CA SER A 347 19.93 -12.48 -6.93
C SER A 347 20.00 -11.59 -8.18
N LEU A 348 19.74 -10.27 -8.05
CA LEU A 348 19.81 -9.32 -9.17
C LEU A 348 21.14 -8.54 -9.23
N GLY A 349 22.12 -8.86 -8.37
CA GLY A 349 23.43 -8.21 -8.39
C GLY A 349 23.44 -6.72 -8.02
N ILE A 350 22.32 -6.19 -7.52
CA ILE A 350 22.22 -4.79 -7.09
C ILE A 350 22.81 -4.68 -5.68
N HIS A 351 24.13 -4.54 -5.61
CA HIS A 351 24.80 -4.16 -4.37
C HIS A 351 24.46 -2.69 -4.04
N PRO A 352 24.20 -2.35 -2.77
CA PRO A 352 24.25 -0.96 -2.36
C PRO A 352 25.66 -0.46 -2.64
N SER A 353 25.79 0.57 -3.48
CA SER A 353 27.05 1.28 -3.65
C SER A 353 27.43 1.89 -2.30
N THR A 354 28.31 1.19 -1.59
CA THR A 354 29.04 1.74 -0.46
C THR A 354 30.03 2.75 -1.05
N ASN A 355 29.63 4.01 -1.17
CA ASN A 355 30.59 5.09 -1.36
C ASN A 355 31.18 5.42 0.01
N SER A 356 32.40 4.93 0.22
CA SER A 356 33.43 5.55 1.06
C SER A 356 33.78 6.94 0.55
#